data_AF-A0A849FWH9-F1
#
_entry.id   AF-A0A849FWH9-F1
#
_cell.length_a   1.000
_cell.length_b   1.000
_cell.length_c   1.000
_cell.angle_alpha   90.00
_cell.angle_beta   90.00
_cell.angle_gamma   90.00
#
_symmetry.space_group_name_H-M   'P 1'
#
loop_
_entity.id
_entity.type
_entity.pdbx_description
1 polymer ?
#
loop_
_entity_poly.entity_id
_entity_poly.type
_entity_poly.pdbx_seq_one_letter_code
_entity_poly.pdbx_strand_id
1 'polypeptide(L)'
;GIFSINMEYDSEFLLVPIAFAKDIMDYDGRCNYVEIDLKESQDIEMFQKELEELLPEGLFTTNRFEKNAVIYKANESERLVTILILSFIILIAVFNILASLTMLMLDKSHDLSMLHSMGAPVKTLRRIFFLEGILISGFGALIGIVIGVVLCYLQTSVGLVRLQGGIVDFYPVLVMLKDVLLVFAIVMVISIAFSWIPVNRMTRGMLMEASDRKR
;
A
#
# COMPACT_ATOMS: atom_id res chain seq x y z
N GLY A 1 7.68 41.63 6.79
CA GLY A 1 7.76 40.44 7.66
C GLY A 1 8.89 39.58 7.16
N ILE A 2 9.60 38.88 8.03
CA ILE A 2 10.64 37.93 7.62
C ILE A 2 9.94 36.60 7.35
N PHE A 3 10.06 36.11 6.12
CA PHE A 3 9.55 34.82 5.69
C PHE A 3 10.73 33.84 5.73
N SER A 4 10.59 32.75 6.49
CA SER A 4 11.63 31.74 6.66
C SER A 4 10.97 30.37 6.62
N ILE A 5 11.45 29.51 5.73
CA ILE A 5 10.96 28.13 5.56
C ILE A 5 12.04 27.13 5.94
N ASN A 6 13.22 27.24 5.34
CA ASN A 6 14.35 26.34 5.56
C ASN A 6 15.63 27.02 5.08
N MET A 7 16.78 26.70 5.70
CA MET A 7 18.07 27.37 5.48
C MET A 7 18.51 27.39 4.01
N GLU A 8 18.20 26.32 3.27
CA GLU A 8 18.53 26.19 1.85
C GLU A 8 17.70 27.16 0.99
N TYR A 9 16.38 27.19 1.19
CA TYR A 9 15.47 28.11 0.49
C TYR A 9 15.70 29.58 0.89
N ASP A 10 15.95 29.83 2.17
CA ASP A 10 16.18 31.17 2.71
C ASP A 10 17.52 31.77 2.22
N SER A 11 18.46 30.91 1.81
CA SER A 11 19.75 31.34 1.24
C SER A 11 19.70 31.64 -0.26
N GLU A 12 18.72 31.07 -0.97
CA GLU A 12 18.65 31.10 -2.44
C GLU A 12 17.52 32.00 -2.96
N PHE A 13 16.47 32.24 -2.17
CA PHE A 13 15.29 33.00 -2.58
C PHE A 13 14.96 34.17 -1.66
N LEU A 14 14.66 35.33 -2.25
CA LEU A 14 14.17 36.52 -1.54
C LEU A 14 12.81 36.93 -2.11
N LEU A 15 11.78 36.97 -1.27
CA LEU A 15 10.44 37.43 -1.65
C LEU A 15 10.34 38.95 -1.46
N VAL A 16 10.11 39.66 -2.56
CA VAL A 16 9.96 41.12 -2.57
C VAL A 16 8.73 41.55 -3.37
N PRO A 17 8.14 42.72 -3.08
CA PRO A 17 7.09 43.27 -3.93
C PRO A 17 7.56 43.43 -5.38
N ILE A 18 6.71 43.06 -6.34
CA ILE A 18 7.09 43.08 -7.76
C ILE A 18 7.52 44.46 -8.27
N ALA A 19 6.94 45.54 -7.72
CA ALA A 19 7.35 46.90 -8.06
C ALA A 19 8.83 47.17 -7.70
N PHE A 20 9.27 46.66 -6.55
CA PHE A 20 10.65 46.78 -6.09
C PHE A 20 11.60 45.88 -6.88
N ALA A 21 11.17 44.65 -7.20
CA ALA A 21 11.96 43.76 -8.06
C ALA A 21 12.19 44.37 -9.45
N LYS A 22 11.18 45.01 -10.03
CA LYS A 22 11.29 45.67 -11.34
C LYS A 22 12.29 46.82 -11.35
N ASP A 23 12.26 47.65 -10.30
CA ASP A 23 13.16 48.80 -10.14
C ASP A 23 14.62 48.36 -9.98
N ILE A 24 14.88 47.32 -9.19
CA ILE A 24 16.23 46.80 -8.97
C ILE A 24 16.78 46.02 -10.16
N MET A 25 15.93 45.26 -10.85
CA MET A 25 16.35 44.37 -11.95
C MET A 25 16.33 45.07 -13.31
N ASP A 26 15.99 46.36 -13.37
CA ASP A 26 15.82 47.13 -14.62
C ASP A 26 14.85 46.44 -15.61
N TYR A 27 13.81 45.80 -15.06
CA TYR A 27 12.76 45.14 -15.83
C TYR A 27 11.60 46.10 -16.07
N ASP A 28 11.77 46.94 -17.08
CA ASP A 28 10.71 47.85 -17.48
C ASP A 28 9.61 47.07 -18.24
N GLY A 29 8.47 46.85 -17.57
CA GLY A 29 7.30 46.16 -18.14
C GLY A 29 7.42 44.66 -18.42
N ARG A 30 8.55 44.00 -18.14
CA ARG A 30 8.78 42.58 -18.44
C ARG A 30 8.58 41.68 -17.22
N CYS A 31 8.16 40.44 -17.46
CA CYS A 31 8.02 39.39 -16.44
C CYS A 31 8.58 38.08 -16.99
N ASN A 32 9.32 37.33 -16.16
CA ASN A 32 9.96 36.09 -16.60
C ASN A 32 8.97 34.91 -16.58
N TYR A 33 8.16 34.82 -15.52
CA TYR A 33 7.21 33.75 -15.31
C TYR A 33 5.93 34.29 -14.69
N VAL A 34 4.79 33.73 -15.09
CA VAL A 34 3.50 33.96 -14.45
C VAL A 34 3.02 32.60 -13.94
N GLU A 35 2.82 32.50 -12.64
CA GLU A 35 2.27 31.30 -12.02
C GLU A 35 0.75 31.47 -11.89
N ILE A 36 0.01 30.53 -12.46
CA ILE A 36 -1.46 30.51 -12.44
C ILE A 36 -1.87 29.34 -11.57
N ASP A 37 -2.57 29.63 -10.48
CA ASP A 37 -3.11 28.60 -9.60
C ASP A 37 -4.56 28.29 -9.96
N LEU A 38 -4.83 27.01 -10.25
CA LEU A 38 -6.13 26.51 -10.66
C LEU A 38 -6.93 26.09 -9.43
N LYS A 39 -8.25 26.34 -9.42
CA LYS A 39 -9.12 25.79 -8.37
C LYS A 39 -9.17 24.26 -8.47
N GLU A 40 -9.26 23.58 -7.32
CA GLU A 40 -9.13 22.12 -7.10
C GLU A 40 -9.94 21.18 -8.03
N SER A 41 -10.86 21.68 -8.86
CA SER A 41 -11.77 20.88 -9.70
C SER A 41 -11.52 21.04 -11.20
N GLN A 42 -10.44 21.68 -11.63
CA GLN A 42 -10.13 21.84 -13.06
C GLN A 42 -9.00 20.91 -13.49
N ASP A 43 -9.17 20.32 -14.68
CA ASP A 43 -8.17 19.49 -15.31
C ASP A 43 -7.02 20.37 -15.84
N ILE A 44 -5.83 20.16 -15.25
CA ILE A 44 -4.65 20.98 -15.52
C ILE A 44 -4.17 20.76 -16.96
N GLU A 45 -4.28 19.53 -17.49
CA GLU A 45 -3.81 19.22 -18.85
C GLU A 45 -4.72 19.87 -19.90
N MET A 46 -6.03 19.84 -19.68
CA MET A 46 -6.98 20.53 -20.56
C MET A 46 -6.76 22.05 -20.56
N PHE A 47 -6.63 22.64 -19.37
CA PHE A 47 -6.41 24.08 -19.25
C PHE A 47 -5.09 24.51 -19.89
N GLN A 48 -4.03 23.72 -19.70
CA GLN A 48 -2.73 23.96 -20.30
C GLN A 48 -2.83 24.02 -21.83
N LYS A 49 -3.56 23.07 -22.43
CA LYS A 49 -3.76 23.01 -23.87
C LYS A 49 -4.57 24.19 -24.40
N GLU A 50 -5.65 24.58 -23.72
CA GLU A 50 -6.42 25.78 -24.07
C GLU A 50 -5.58 27.07 -23.96
N LEU A 51 -4.70 27.14 -22.96
CA LEU A 51 -3.81 28.29 -22.76
C LEU A 51 -2.76 28.37 -23.88
N GLU A 52 -2.19 27.23 -24.28
CA GLU A 52 -1.22 27.14 -25.38
C GLU A 52 -1.80 27.59 -26.72
N GLU A 53 -3.08 27.29 -26.99
CA GLU A 53 -3.78 27.75 -28.20
C GLU A 53 -4.00 29.27 -28.21
N LEU A 54 -4.06 29.90 -27.04
CA LEU A 54 -4.26 31.35 -26.89
C LEU A 54 -2.95 32.14 -26.78
N LEU A 55 -1.80 31.47 -26.63
CA LEU A 55 -0.51 32.09 -26.40
C LEU A 55 0.20 32.48 -27.71
N PRO A 56 0.86 33.65 -27.76
CA PRO A 56 1.72 34.03 -28.88
C PRO A 56 2.87 33.04 -29.10
N GLU A 57 3.31 32.90 -30.36
CA GLU A 57 4.49 32.09 -30.71
C GLU A 57 5.73 32.54 -29.90
N GLY A 58 6.37 31.60 -29.20
CA GLY A 58 7.56 31.84 -28.38
C GLY A 58 7.35 31.82 -26.86
N LEU A 59 6.11 31.68 -26.38
CA LEU A 59 5.79 31.42 -24.97
C LEU A 59 5.49 29.94 -24.76
N PHE A 60 6.03 29.37 -23.69
CA PHE A 60 5.81 27.97 -23.32
C PHE A 60 5.08 27.89 -21.99
N THR A 61 4.12 26.97 -21.89
CA THR A 61 3.55 26.60 -20.60
C THR A 61 4.35 25.45 -20.02
N THR A 62 4.50 25.41 -18.71
CA THR A 62 5.13 24.26 -18.05
C THR A 62 4.36 23.95 -16.80
N ASN A 63 3.91 22.71 -16.69
CA ASN A 63 3.16 22.25 -15.53
C ASN A 63 4.12 21.88 -14.38
N ARG A 64 3.62 21.91 -13.14
CA ARG A 64 4.35 21.47 -11.94
C ARG A 64 4.84 20.02 -12.06
N PHE A 65 4.10 19.19 -12.81
CA PHE A 65 4.48 17.81 -13.14
C PHE A 65 5.71 17.74 -14.06
N GLU A 66 5.75 18.59 -15.10
CA GLU A 66 6.86 18.63 -16.07
C GLU A 66 8.13 19.19 -15.44
N LYS A 67 8.00 20.25 -14.62
CA LYS A 67 9.13 20.88 -13.92
C LYS A 67 9.80 19.94 -12.92
N ASN A 68 9.06 18.98 -12.36
CA ASN A 68 9.55 18.01 -11.38
C ASN A 68 9.60 16.58 -11.92
N ALA A 69 9.61 16.39 -13.25
CA ALA A 69 9.51 15.06 -13.87
C ALA A 69 10.56 14.06 -13.38
N VAL A 70 11.76 14.51 -12.98
CA VAL A 70 12.80 13.64 -12.40
C VAL A 70 12.40 13.11 -11.02
N ILE A 71 11.83 13.96 -10.16
CA ILE A 71 11.34 13.57 -8.83
C ILE A 71 10.14 12.63 -8.97
N TYR A 72 9.23 12.90 -9.90
CA TYR A 72 8.09 12.03 -10.17
C TYR A 72 8.49 10.68 -10.75
N LYS A 73 9.40 10.64 -11.73
CA LYS A 73 9.91 9.39 -12.31
C LYS A 73 10.70 8.57 -11.29
N ALA A 74 11.46 9.23 -10.40
CA ALA A 74 12.15 8.54 -9.31
C ALA A 74 11.16 7.92 -8.30
N ASN A 75 10.15 8.68 -7.87
CA ASN A 75 9.08 8.19 -6.97
C ASN A 75 8.28 7.04 -7.59
N GLU A 76 8.00 7.08 -8.89
CA GLU A 76 7.29 6.01 -9.59
C GLU A 76 8.08 4.71 -9.61
N SER A 77 9.40 4.80 -9.87
CA SER A 77 10.30 3.65 -9.84
C SER A 77 10.39 3.04 -8.43
N GLU A 78 10.49 3.87 -7.38
CA GLU A 78 10.52 3.42 -5.99
C GLU A 78 9.24 2.68 -5.60
N ARG A 79 8.08 3.21 -6.02
CA ARG A 79 6.77 2.56 -5.78
C ARG A 79 6.72 1.18 -6.43
N LEU A 80 7.24 1.02 -7.64
CA LEU A 80 7.27 -0.26 -8.34
C LEU A 80 8.11 -1.30 -7.58
N VAL A 81 9.32 -0.92 -7.16
CA VAL A 81 10.20 -1.80 -6.37
C VAL A 81 9.54 -2.22 -5.06
N THR A 82 8.89 -1.29 -4.36
CA THR A 82 8.17 -1.58 -3.11
C THR A 82 7.02 -2.56 -3.34
N ILE A 83 6.24 -2.38 -4.40
CA ILE A 83 5.14 -3.30 -4.77
C ILE A 83 5.70 -4.70 -5.09
N LEU A 84 6.81 -4.80 -5.82
CA LEU A 84 7.42 -6.09 -6.14
C LEU A 84 7.87 -6.82 -4.87
N ILE A 85 8.59 -6.16 -3.98
CA ILE A 85 9.06 -6.76 -2.72
C ILE A 85 7.86 -7.20 -1.87
N LEU A 86 6.85 -6.34 -1.71
CA LEU A 86 5.65 -6.67 -0.93
C LEU A 86 4.91 -7.88 -1.51
N SER A 87 4.79 -7.95 -2.84
CA SER A 87 4.20 -9.09 -3.54
C SER A 87 4.93 -10.40 -3.26
N PHE A 88 6.27 -10.39 -3.30
CA PHE A 88 7.09 -11.56 -2.95
C PHE A 88 6.89 -12.00 -1.49
N ILE A 89 6.83 -11.06 -0.55
CA ILE A 89 6.58 -11.36 0.87
C ILE A 89 5.22 -12.03 1.05
N ILE A 90 4.17 -11.49 0.42
CA ILE A 90 2.81 -12.06 0.47
C ILE A 90 2.81 -13.47 -0.13
N LEU A 91 3.49 -13.67 -1.26
CA LEU A 91 3.61 -14.98 -1.91
C LEU A 91 4.22 -16.02 -0.96
N ILE A 92 5.35 -15.69 -0.32
CA ILE A 92 6.02 -16.57 0.64
C ILE A 92 5.13 -16.87 1.84
N ALA A 93 4.43 -15.85 2.37
CA ALA A 93 3.51 -16.02 3.49
C ALA A 93 2.37 -16.98 3.17
N VAL A 94 1.76 -16.85 1.99
CA VAL A 94 0.70 -17.75 1.52
C VAL A 94 1.21 -19.19 1.40
N PHE A 95 2.39 -19.41 0.80
CA PHE A 95 2.97 -20.75 0.71
C PHE A 95 3.25 -21.36 2.09
N ASN A 96 3.71 -20.55 3.05
CA ASN A 96 3.96 -21.01 4.41
C ASN A 96 2.68 -21.47 5.11
N ILE A 97 1.59 -20.69 4.98
CA ILE A 97 0.28 -21.07 5.52
C ILE A 97 -0.21 -22.37 4.90
N LEU A 98 -0.08 -22.52 3.57
CA LEU A 98 -0.49 -23.75 2.88
C LEU A 98 0.31 -24.97 3.35
N ALA A 99 1.63 -24.83 3.50
CA ALA A 99 2.51 -25.91 3.98
C ALA A 99 2.16 -26.31 5.42
N SER A 100 1.99 -25.33 6.32
CA SER A 100 1.63 -25.56 7.72
C SER A 100 0.28 -26.26 7.85
N LEU A 101 -0.74 -25.77 7.11
CA LEU A 101 -2.08 -26.34 7.15
C LEU A 101 -2.11 -27.77 6.58
N THR A 102 -1.36 -28.03 5.51
CA THR A 102 -1.20 -29.38 4.94
C THR A 102 -0.52 -30.33 5.92
N MET A 103 0.56 -29.89 6.58
CA MET A 103 1.27 -30.71 7.56
C MET A 103 0.37 -31.05 8.75
N LEU A 104 -0.37 -30.07 9.27
CA LEU A 104 -1.34 -30.28 10.35
C LEU A 104 -2.43 -31.29 9.96
N MET A 105 -2.94 -31.22 8.72
CA MET A 105 -3.88 -32.21 8.18
C MET A 105 -3.29 -33.62 8.15
N LEU A 106 -2.03 -33.76 7.72
CA LEU A 106 -1.34 -35.05 7.65
C LEU A 106 -1.08 -35.64 9.04
N ASP A 107 -0.64 -34.82 10.01
CA ASP A 107 -0.40 -35.25 11.39
C ASP A 107 -1.69 -35.75 12.06
N LYS A 108 -2.84 -35.14 11.73
CA LYS A 108 -4.16 -35.53 12.25
C LYS A 108 -4.89 -36.58 11.41
N SER A 109 -4.30 -37.06 10.32
CA SER A 109 -4.93 -38.02 9.38
C SER A 109 -5.39 -39.33 10.03
N HIS A 110 -4.66 -39.84 11.03
CA HIS A 110 -5.02 -41.04 11.76
C HIS A 110 -6.30 -40.84 12.61
N ASP A 111 -6.35 -39.75 13.39
CA ASP A 111 -7.51 -39.40 14.22
C ASP A 111 -8.77 -39.21 13.36
N LEU A 112 -8.61 -38.63 12.17
CA LEU A 112 -9.67 -38.42 11.19
C LEU A 112 -10.17 -39.73 10.59
N SER A 113 -9.27 -40.67 10.34
CA SER A 113 -9.60 -42.01 9.85
C SER A 113 -10.34 -42.83 10.90
N MET A 114 -9.98 -42.68 12.18
CA MET A 114 -10.73 -43.26 13.31
C MET A 114 -12.13 -42.65 13.41
N LEU A 115 -12.25 -41.32 13.35
CA LEU A 115 -13.53 -40.63 13.41
C LEU A 115 -14.45 -41.01 12.23
N HIS A 116 -13.87 -41.17 11.03
CA HIS A 116 -14.59 -41.65 9.87
C HIS A 116 -15.08 -43.10 10.06
N SER A 117 -14.23 -43.97 10.62
CA SER A 117 -14.57 -45.37 10.93
C SER A 117 -15.67 -45.48 11.99
N MET A 118 -15.80 -44.48 12.88
CA MET A 118 -16.92 -44.35 13.83
C MET A 118 -18.21 -43.79 13.20
N GLY A 119 -18.23 -43.55 11.88
CA GLY A 119 -19.41 -43.11 11.14
C GLY A 119 -19.48 -41.60 10.86
N ALA A 120 -18.43 -40.83 11.13
CA ALA A 120 -18.45 -39.40 10.81
C ALA A 120 -18.39 -39.17 9.29
N PRO A 121 -19.29 -38.33 8.73
CA PRO A 121 -19.29 -38.04 7.31
C PRO A 121 -18.12 -37.14 6.91
N VAL A 122 -17.61 -37.32 5.68
CA VAL A 122 -16.51 -36.52 5.09
C VAL A 122 -16.79 -35.00 5.17
N LYS A 123 -18.07 -34.59 5.15
CA LYS A 123 -18.48 -33.19 5.34
C LYS A 123 -18.11 -32.63 6.72
N THR A 124 -18.19 -33.43 7.78
CA THR A 124 -17.83 -33.00 9.14
C THR A 124 -16.32 -32.84 9.26
N LEU A 125 -15.56 -33.79 8.71
CA LEU A 125 -14.10 -33.74 8.64
C LEU A 125 -13.64 -32.47 7.90
N ARG A 126 -14.27 -32.16 6.76
CA ARG A 126 -14.04 -30.93 6.00
C ARG A 126 -14.34 -29.65 6.80
N ARG A 127 -15.41 -29.65 7.59
CA ARG A 127 -15.85 -28.50 8.39
C ARG A 127 -14.88 -28.19 9.53
N ILE A 128 -14.32 -29.22 10.17
CA ILE A 128 -13.33 -29.08 11.24
C ILE A 128 -12.12 -28.31 10.72
N PHE A 129 -11.54 -28.75 9.59
CA PHE A 129 -10.39 -28.08 9.01
C PHE A 129 -10.65 -26.67 8.49
N PHE A 130 -11.85 -26.44 7.94
CA PHE A 130 -12.24 -25.10 7.53
C PHE A 130 -12.32 -24.14 8.72
N LEU A 131 -12.90 -24.59 9.85
CA LEU A 131 -12.94 -23.82 11.09
C LEU A 131 -11.54 -23.56 11.64
N GLU A 132 -10.68 -24.57 11.62
CA GLU A 132 -9.30 -24.45 12.10
C GLU A 132 -8.49 -23.46 11.27
N GLY A 133 -8.62 -23.48 9.95
CA GLY A 133 -8.01 -22.50 9.06
C GLY A 133 -8.51 -21.06 9.32
N ILE A 134 -9.82 -20.88 9.53
CA ILE A 134 -10.39 -19.58 9.91
C ILE A 134 -9.87 -19.11 11.27
N LEU A 135 -9.76 -20.01 12.26
CA LEU A 135 -9.25 -19.64 13.58
C LEU A 135 -7.78 -19.19 13.49
N ILE A 136 -6.92 -19.97 12.84
CA ILE A 136 -5.49 -19.64 12.70
C ILE A 136 -5.31 -18.30 11.97
N SER A 137 -6.00 -18.11 10.84
CA SER A 137 -5.95 -16.85 10.08
C SER A 137 -6.55 -15.67 10.85
N GLY A 138 -7.64 -15.88 11.60
CA GLY A 138 -8.26 -14.87 12.43
C GLY A 138 -7.33 -14.39 13.55
N PHE A 139 -6.66 -15.31 14.26
CA PHE A 139 -5.65 -14.96 15.26
C PHE A 139 -4.46 -14.23 14.63
N GLY A 140 -3.96 -14.70 13.48
CA GLY A 140 -2.90 -14.03 12.74
C GLY A 140 -3.26 -12.59 12.33
N ALA A 141 -4.47 -12.40 11.82
CA ALA A 141 -4.98 -11.08 11.43
C ALA A 141 -5.12 -10.14 12.65
N LEU A 142 -5.64 -10.64 13.78
CA LEU A 142 -5.77 -9.87 15.00
C LEU A 142 -4.39 -9.39 15.50
N ILE A 143 -3.43 -10.31 15.60
CA ILE A 143 -2.07 -10.00 16.04
C ILE A 143 -1.39 -9.03 15.07
N GLY A 144 -1.53 -9.26 13.76
CA GLY A 144 -0.98 -8.40 12.72
C GLY A 144 -1.51 -6.97 12.79
N ILE A 145 -2.81 -6.79 13.01
CA ILE A 145 -3.43 -5.47 13.18
C ILE A 145 -2.89 -4.77 14.42
N VAL A 146 -2.80 -5.47 15.55
CA VAL A 146 -2.26 -4.90 16.79
C VAL A 146 -0.83 -4.42 16.58
N ILE A 147 0.02 -5.26 15.99
CA ILE A 147 1.41 -4.90 15.68
C ILE A 147 1.46 -3.70 14.71
N GLY A 148 0.65 -3.70 13.64
CA GLY A 148 0.61 -2.63 12.66
C GLY A 148 0.20 -1.28 13.28
N VAL A 149 -0.85 -1.27 14.11
CA VAL A 149 -1.31 -0.06 14.79
C VAL A 149 -0.25 0.45 15.78
N VAL A 150 0.40 -0.44 16.52
CA VAL A 150 1.50 -0.07 17.44
C VAL A 150 2.67 0.53 16.67
N LEU A 151 3.04 -0.02 15.52
CA LEU A 151 4.09 0.52 14.66
C LEU A 151 3.70 1.91 14.13
N CYS A 152 2.47 2.11 13.68
CA CYS A 152 1.99 3.43 13.26
C CYS A 152 2.04 4.44 14.39
N TYR A 153 1.59 4.06 15.60
CA TYR A 153 1.64 4.93 16.77
C TYR A 153 3.09 5.30 17.15
N LEU A 154 4.01 4.34 17.08
CA LEU A 154 5.43 4.57 17.33
C LEU A 154 6.04 5.50 16.27
N GLN A 155 5.66 5.34 15.00
CA GLN A 155 6.07 6.22 13.90
C GLN A 155 5.58 7.66 14.15
N THR A 156 4.33 7.86 14.61
CA THR A 156 3.81 9.20 14.93
C THR A 156 4.51 9.82 16.15
N SER A 157 4.87 9.00 17.15
CA SER A 157 5.41 9.50 18.43
C SER A 157 6.92 9.76 18.40
N VAL A 158 7.67 8.85 17.77
CA VAL A 158 9.15 8.86 17.76
C VAL A 158 9.70 9.33 16.41
N GLY A 159 8.91 9.18 15.34
CA GLY A 159 9.33 9.62 14.03
C GLY A 159 10.49 8.81 13.47
N LEU A 160 10.34 7.46 13.45
CA LEU A 160 11.39 6.54 13.00
C LEU A 160 11.87 6.86 11.58
N VAL A 161 10.94 7.17 10.68
CA VAL A 161 11.24 7.61 9.32
C VAL A 161 11.11 9.13 9.25
N ARG A 162 12.27 9.81 9.21
CA ARG A 162 12.37 11.26 9.04
C ARG A 162 12.46 11.62 7.56
N LEU A 163 11.75 12.65 7.14
CA LEU A 163 11.95 13.25 5.83
C LEU A 163 13.20 14.14 5.91
N GLN A 164 14.23 13.83 5.14
CA GLN A 164 15.33 14.78 4.95
C GLN A 164 14.83 15.89 4.00
N GLY A 165 14.69 17.12 4.51
CA GLY A 165 14.42 18.31 3.68
C GLY A 165 12.97 18.84 3.65
N GLY A 166 12.05 18.33 4.46
CA GLY A 166 10.67 18.84 4.56
C GLY A 166 10.43 19.76 5.78
N ILE A 167 9.45 20.67 5.69
CA ILE A 167 8.98 21.53 6.80
C ILE A 167 8.31 20.70 7.91
N VAL A 168 7.95 19.45 7.61
CA VAL A 168 7.34 18.49 8.54
C VAL A 168 8.36 17.41 8.86
N ASP A 169 8.76 17.30 10.13
CA ASP A 169 9.84 16.42 10.59
C ASP A 169 9.59 14.92 10.34
N PHE A 170 8.32 14.53 10.12
CA PHE A 170 7.89 13.13 10.01
C PHE A 170 6.81 12.94 8.96
N TYR A 171 6.79 11.77 8.30
CA TYR A 171 5.71 11.41 7.40
C TYR A 171 4.40 11.26 8.22
N PRO A 172 3.37 12.10 8.00
CA PRO A 172 2.16 12.05 8.80
C PRO A 172 1.36 10.79 8.47
N VAL A 173 1.34 9.83 9.40
CA VAL A 173 0.55 8.60 9.29
C VAL A 173 -0.76 8.79 10.04
N LEU A 174 -1.88 8.81 9.29
CA LEU A 174 -3.23 8.87 9.85
C LEU A 174 -3.84 7.46 9.79
N VAL A 175 -3.97 6.80 10.94
CA VAL A 175 -4.64 5.50 11.02
C VAL A 175 -6.14 5.73 11.12
N MET A 176 -6.87 5.51 10.02
CA MET A 176 -8.33 5.54 10.06
C MET A 176 -8.89 4.17 10.42
N LEU A 177 -9.88 4.13 11.32
CA LEU A 177 -10.55 2.87 11.72
C LEU A 177 -11.16 2.14 10.52
N LYS A 178 -11.63 2.88 9.50
CA LYS A 178 -12.18 2.32 8.27
C LYS A 178 -11.14 1.49 7.51
N ASP A 179 -9.90 1.95 7.43
CA ASP A 179 -8.83 1.26 6.69
C ASP A 179 -8.43 -0.02 7.42
N VAL A 180 -8.34 0.02 8.75
CA VAL A 180 -8.06 -1.17 9.57
C VAL A 180 -9.15 -2.23 9.39
N LEU A 181 -10.43 -1.83 9.43
CA LEU A 181 -11.56 -2.74 9.22
C LEU A 181 -11.57 -3.32 7.79
N LEU A 182 -11.23 -2.50 6.80
CA LEU A 182 -11.16 -2.92 5.40
C LEU A 182 -10.03 -3.95 5.20
N VAL A 183 -8.84 -3.71 5.75
CA VAL A 183 -7.72 -4.65 5.72
C VAL A 183 -8.10 -5.97 6.39
N PHE A 184 -8.73 -5.92 7.57
CA PHE A 184 -9.22 -7.12 8.25
C PHE A 184 -10.19 -7.92 7.37
N ALA A 185 -11.13 -7.23 6.73
CA ALA A 185 -12.10 -7.87 5.84
C ALA A 185 -11.42 -8.53 4.62
N ILE A 186 -10.48 -7.85 3.97
CA ILE A 186 -9.73 -8.40 2.84
C ILE A 186 -8.94 -9.65 3.26
N VAL A 187 -8.22 -9.59 4.38
CA VAL A 187 -7.43 -10.73 4.88
C VAL A 187 -8.33 -11.92 5.20
N MET A 188 -9.49 -11.69 5.81
CA MET A 188 -10.50 -12.73 6.06
C MET A 188 -11.01 -13.36 4.76
N VAL A 189 -11.38 -12.56 3.76
CA VAL A 189 -11.88 -13.06 2.46
C VAL A 189 -10.82 -13.89 1.75
N ILE A 190 -9.58 -13.40 1.70
CA ILE A 190 -8.45 -14.12 1.10
C ILE A 190 -8.22 -15.43 1.85
N SER A 191 -8.19 -15.42 3.18
CA SER A 191 -7.95 -16.61 4.00
C SER A 191 -9.04 -17.66 3.83
N ILE A 192 -10.31 -17.24 3.73
CA ILE A 192 -11.44 -18.14 3.46
C ILE A 192 -11.28 -18.78 2.06
N ALA A 193 -10.94 -17.99 1.04
CA ALA A 193 -10.70 -18.49 -0.31
C ALA A 193 -9.54 -19.51 -0.33
N PHE A 194 -8.44 -19.19 0.35
CA PHE A 194 -7.28 -20.07 0.47
C PHE A 194 -7.54 -21.33 1.28
N SER A 195 -8.38 -21.28 2.31
CA SER A 195 -8.77 -22.49 3.06
C SER A 195 -9.66 -23.40 2.20
N TRP A 196 -10.50 -22.84 1.34
CA TRP A 196 -11.46 -23.61 0.55
C TRP A 196 -10.82 -24.42 -0.58
N ILE A 197 -9.76 -23.89 -1.21
CA ILE A 197 -9.04 -24.51 -2.34
C ILE A 197 -8.36 -25.86 -2.00
N PRO A 198 -7.47 -25.97 -0.99
CA PRO A 198 -6.79 -27.20 -0.62
C PRO A 198 -7.75 -28.19 0.03
N VAL A 199 -8.70 -27.72 0.84
CA VAL A 199 -9.72 -28.59 1.43
C VAL A 199 -10.52 -29.33 0.36
N ASN A 200 -10.87 -28.70 -0.77
CA ASN A 200 -11.61 -29.40 -1.82
C ASN A 200 -10.73 -30.32 -2.68
N ARG A 201 -9.45 -29.98 -2.87
CA ARG A 201 -8.50 -30.77 -3.69
C ARG A 201 -7.86 -31.93 -2.93
N MET A 202 -7.42 -31.71 -1.68
CA MET A 202 -6.65 -32.69 -0.90
C MET A 202 -7.53 -33.73 -0.21
N THR A 203 -8.78 -33.41 0.15
CA THR A 203 -9.72 -34.42 0.68
C THR A 203 -9.97 -35.55 -0.33
N ARG A 204 -9.87 -35.27 -1.64
CA ARG A 204 -9.92 -36.32 -2.68
C ARG A 204 -8.64 -37.16 -2.75
N GLY A 205 -7.47 -36.57 -2.51
CA GLY A 205 -6.18 -37.27 -2.53
C GLY A 205 -5.96 -38.18 -1.32
N MET A 206 -6.23 -37.68 -0.11
CA MET A 206 -6.06 -38.45 1.14
C MET A 206 -7.01 -39.67 1.23
N LEU A 207 -8.23 -39.57 0.67
CA LEU A 207 -9.16 -40.70 0.62
C LEU A 207 -8.72 -41.78 -0.39
N MET A 208 -7.92 -41.44 -1.40
CA MET A 208 -7.38 -42.42 -2.36
C MET A 208 -6.18 -43.18 -1.77
N GLU A 209 -5.25 -42.51 -1.07
CA GLU A 209 -4.10 -43.17 -0.43
C GLU A 209 -4.51 -44.08 0.75
N ALA A 210 -5.56 -43.72 1.50
CA ALA A 210 -6.12 -44.57 2.54
C ALA A 210 -6.85 -45.81 1.99
N SER A 211 -7.32 -45.76 0.73
CA SER A 211 -7.91 -46.91 0.04
C SER A 211 -6.85 -47.83 -0.57
N ASP A 212 -5.69 -47.29 -0.96
CA ASP A 212 -4.62 -48.06 -1.61
C ASP A 212 -3.77 -48.86 -0.60
N ARG A 213 -3.67 -48.39 0.65
CA ARG A 213 -3.06 -49.17 1.76
C ARG A 213 -3.88 -50.39 2.23
N LYS A 214 -5.07 -50.61 1.68
CA LYS A 214 -5.94 -51.77 1.98
C LYS A 214 -5.92 -52.85 0.89
N ARG A 215 -5.10 -52.69 -0.16
CA ARG A 215 -4.75 -53.75 -1.12
C ARG A 215 -3.33 -54.23 -0.89
#